data_AF-A0A9E1ND93-F1
#
_entry.id   AF-A0A9E1ND93-F1
#
_cell.length_a   1.000
_cell.length_b   1.000
_cell.length_c   1.000
_cell.angle_alpha   90.00
_cell.angle_beta   90.00
_cell.angle_gamma   90.00
#
_symmetry.space_group_name_H-M   'P 1'
#
loop_
_entity.id
_entity.type
_entity.pdbx_description
1 polymer ?
#
loop_
_entity_poly.entity_id
_entity_poly.type
_entity_poly.pdbx_seq_one_letter_code
_entity_poly.pdbx_strand_id
1 'polypeptide(L)'
;KLQLGGLELGGKPIEEYAPDFWLVSPERSGDPVGFITSPWYHPEKGQNIAMGYVPFDGTLNANGFPKGKIGTKYKVHLPAKYSDKPGTPVDAVVVDIPFKESFNANTREVVKG
;
A
#
# COMPACT_ATOMS: atom_id res chain seq x y z
N LYS A 1 -15.87 5.92 2.62
CA LYS A 1 -14.74 6.88 2.72
C LYS A 1 -13.45 6.10 2.44
N LEU A 2 -12.52 6.69 1.70
CA LEU A 2 -11.20 6.11 1.47
C LEU A 2 -10.16 6.83 2.34
N GLN A 3 -9.08 6.12 2.66
CA GLN A 3 -7.94 6.66 3.38
C GLN A 3 -6.65 6.33 2.63
N LEU A 4 -5.69 7.25 2.68
CA LEU A 4 -4.35 6.99 2.19
C LEU A 4 -3.64 6.06 3.19
N GLY A 5 -3.23 4.89 2.71
CA GLY A 5 -2.52 3.89 3.49
C GLY A 5 -1.27 3.41 2.76
N GLY A 6 -0.39 2.76 3.52
CA GLY A 6 0.78 2.08 2.98
C GLY A 6 0.43 0.64 2.72
N LEU A 7 0.84 0.12 1.57
CA LEU A 7 0.65 -1.27 1.19
C LEU A 7 2.01 -1.89 0.83
N GLU A 8 2.25 -3.10 1.29
CA GLU A 8 3.28 -3.97 0.75
C GLU A 8 2.59 -4.95 -0.22
N LEU A 9 3.11 -5.09 -1.43
CA LEU A 9 2.51 -5.94 -2.46
C LEU A 9 3.54 -6.88 -3.09
N GLY A 10 3.06 -8.01 -3.61
CA GLY A 10 3.87 -8.98 -4.35
C GLY A 10 4.18 -8.55 -5.79
N GLY A 11 4.67 -9.50 -6.58
CA GLY A 11 5.04 -9.30 -7.98
C GLY A 11 6.50 -8.92 -8.17
N LYS A 12 6.84 -8.59 -9.42
CA LYS A 12 8.20 -8.22 -9.84
C LYS A 12 8.57 -6.82 -9.34
N PRO A 13 9.87 -6.52 -9.17
CA PRO A 13 10.34 -5.19 -8.78
C PRO A 13 9.78 -4.07 -9.66
N ILE A 14 9.11 -3.10 -9.04
CA ILE A 14 8.59 -1.88 -9.67
C ILE A 14 9.64 -0.77 -9.53
N GLU A 15 10.58 -0.72 -10.46
CA GLU A 15 11.68 0.25 -10.44
C GLU A 15 11.41 1.48 -11.32
N GLU A 16 10.38 1.42 -12.17
CA GLU A 16 9.98 2.55 -13.00
C GLU A 16 8.77 3.25 -12.40
N TYR A 17 8.69 4.56 -12.64
CA TYR A 17 7.52 5.34 -12.30
C TYR A 17 6.27 4.75 -12.99
N ALA A 18 5.26 4.39 -12.20
CA ALA A 18 3.97 3.97 -12.71
C ALA A 18 3.05 5.19 -12.80
N PRO A 19 2.79 5.74 -14.00
CA PRO A 19 1.88 6.87 -14.16
C PRO A 19 0.40 6.49 -13.94
N ASP A 20 0.10 5.19 -13.97
CA ASP A 20 -1.26 4.66 -13.88
C ASP A 20 -1.67 4.33 -12.43
N PHE A 21 -2.96 4.47 -12.14
CA PHE A 21 -3.56 3.99 -10.90
C PHE A 21 -3.87 2.50 -10.99
N TRP A 22 -3.44 1.72 -9.99
CA TRP A 22 -3.71 0.27 -9.97
C TRP A 22 -4.84 -0.06 -9.01
N LEU A 23 -5.80 -0.84 -9.48
CA LEU A 23 -7.01 -1.15 -8.71
C LEU A 23 -6.68 -2.07 -7.54
N VAL A 24 -7.26 -1.76 -6.39
CA VAL A 24 -7.19 -2.57 -5.17
C VAL A 24 -8.55 -3.22 -4.95
N SER A 25 -8.59 -4.54 -5.03
CA SER A 25 -9.75 -5.37 -4.72
C SER A 25 -9.65 -5.96 -3.30
N PRO A 26 -10.78 -6.30 -2.68
CA PRO A 26 -10.80 -7.03 -1.41
C PRO A 26 -10.14 -8.42 -1.56
N GLU A 27 -9.66 -8.99 -0.45
CA GLU A 27 -9.04 -10.34 -0.42
C GLU A 27 -9.99 -11.41 -0.98
N ARG A 28 -11.27 -11.35 -0.61
CA ARG A 28 -12.33 -12.16 -1.22
C ARG A 28 -12.80 -11.42 -2.46
N SER A 29 -12.75 -12.10 -3.62
CA SER A 29 -13.17 -11.58 -4.93
C SER A 29 -14.35 -10.61 -4.85
N GLY A 30 -14.22 -9.46 -5.50
CA GLY A 30 -15.22 -8.40 -5.49
C GLY A 30 -14.73 -7.15 -6.22
N ASP A 31 -15.59 -6.13 -6.23
CA ASP A 31 -15.30 -4.87 -6.90
C ASP A 31 -14.09 -4.15 -6.28
N PRO A 32 -13.34 -3.37 -7.07
CA PRO A 32 -12.26 -2.53 -6.55
C PRO A 32 -12.77 -1.60 -5.45
N VAL A 33 -12.16 -1.69 -4.28
CA VAL A 33 -12.47 -0.89 -3.09
C VAL A 33 -11.47 0.24 -2.87
N GLY A 34 -10.46 0.34 -3.73
CA GLY A 34 -9.35 1.27 -3.60
C GLY A 34 -8.46 1.32 -4.84
N PHE A 35 -7.41 2.11 -4.76
CA PHE A 35 -6.44 2.26 -5.84
C PHE A 35 -5.06 2.68 -5.32
N ILE A 36 -4.01 2.19 -5.96
CA ILE A 36 -2.62 2.61 -5.72
C ILE A 36 -2.33 3.84 -6.55
N THR A 37 -1.70 4.83 -5.93
CA THR A 37 -1.27 6.08 -6.57
C THR A 37 0.23 6.14 -6.80
N SER A 38 1.01 5.41 -5.99
CA SER A 38 2.47 5.49 -6.03
C SER A 38 3.09 4.17 -5.60
N PRO A 39 3.31 3.24 -6.54
CA PRO A 39 4.05 2.01 -6.28
C PRO A 39 5.56 2.21 -6.49
N TRP A 40 6.37 1.48 -5.72
CA TRP A 40 7.82 1.50 -5.80
C TRP A 40 8.44 0.22 -5.24
N TYR A 41 9.55 -0.25 -5.80
CA TYR A 41 10.32 -1.36 -5.23
C TYR A 41 11.23 -0.88 -4.10
N HIS A 42 11.14 -1.51 -2.93
CA HIS A 42 12.02 -1.21 -1.80
C HIS A 42 13.17 -2.24 -1.75
N PRO A 43 14.37 -1.92 -2.29
CA PRO A 43 15.45 -2.89 -2.45
C PRO A 43 15.97 -3.44 -1.12
N GLU A 44 15.94 -2.65 -0.04
CA GLU A 44 16.40 -3.11 1.28
C GLU A 44 15.49 -4.16 1.91
N LYS A 45 14.18 -4.11 1.61
CA LYS A 45 13.19 -5.11 2.07
C LYS A 45 13.02 -6.25 1.08
N GLY A 46 13.48 -6.06 -0.17
CA GLY A 46 13.22 -6.98 -1.27
C GLY A 46 11.74 -7.09 -1.65
N GLN A 47 10.94 -6.05 -1.38
CA GLN A 47 9.49 -6.07 -1.55
C GLN A 47 8.99 -4.78 -2.20
N ASN A 48 7.93 -4.87 -3.00
CA ASN A 48 7.24 -3.70 -3.52
C ASN A 48 6.41 -3.04 -2.41
N ILE A 49 6.58 -1.73 -2.26
CA ILE A 49 5.75 -0.87 -1.42
C ILE A 49 4.90 0.04 -2.31
N ALA A 50 3.74 0.44 -1.81
CA ALA A 50 2.88 1.37 -2.50
C ALA A 50 2.13 2.26 -1.53
N MET A 51 1.90 3.49 -1.97
CA MET A 51 0.94 4.38 -1.34
C MET A 51 -0.34 4.33 -2.16
N GLY A 52 -1.47 4.14 -1.48
CA GLY A 52 -2.77 3.98 -2.13
C GLY A 52 -3.93 4.29 -1.22
N TYR A 53 -5.09 4.50 -1.83
CA TYR A 53 -6.35 4.69 -1.14
C TYR A 53 -7.03 3.35 -0.92
N VAL A 54 -7.32 3.02 0.33
CA VAL A 54 -8.08 1.83 0.75
C VAL A 54 -9.30 2.23 1.57
N PRO A 55 -10.29 1.36 1.77
CA PRO A 55 -11.43 1.65 2.63
C PRO A 55 -11.01 2.12 4.03
N PHE A 56 -11.62 3.21 4.47
CA PHE A 56 -11.42 3.71 5.81
C PHE A 56 -12.25 2.90 6.80
N ASP A 57 -11.57 2.18 7.69
CA ASP A 57 -12.19 1.33 8.73
C ASP A 57 -12.46 2.11 10.04
N GLY A 58 -12.34 3.43 10.04
CA GLY A 58 -12.51 4.25 11.26
C GLY A 58 -11.27 4.33 12.15
N THR A 59 -10.19 3.61 11.82
CA THR A 59 -8.97 3.58 12.62
C THR A 59 -8.19 4.89 12.46
N LEU A 60 -7.95 5.59 13.56
CA LEU A 60 -7.11 6.77 13.61
C LEU A 60 -5.81 6.44 14.36
N ASN A 61 -4.70 7.07 13.98
CA ASN A 61 -3.50 7.05 14.81
C ASN A 61 -3.65 7.98 16.02
N ALA A 62 -2.67 7.97 16.93
CA ALA A 62 -2.65 8.82 18.12
C ALA A 62 -2.81 10.33 17.82
N ASN A 63 -2.46 10.75 16.61
CA ASN A 63 -2.53 12.13 16.14
C ASN A 63 -3.85 12.46 15.40
N GLY A 64 -4.84 11.55 15.43
CA GLY A 64 -6.14 11.75 14.78
C GLY A 64 -6.11 11.64 13.26
N PHE A 65 -5.00 11.18 12.66
CA PHE A 65 -4.93 10.93 11.22
C PHE A 65 -5.47 9.53 10.89
N PRO A 66 -6.21 9.37 9.78
CA PRO A 66 -6.69 8.08 9.33
C PRO A 66 -5.53 7.13 9.07
N LYS A 67 -5.59 5.95 9.68
CA LYS A 67 -4.59 4.91 9.56
C LYS A 67 -5.25 3.62 9.07
N GLY A 68 -4.66 3.02 8.05
CA GLY A 68 -5.01 1.68 7.59
C GLY A 68 -4.97 0.67 8.72
N LYS A 69 -5.94 -0.24 8.78
CA LYS A 69 -5.86 -1.39 9.69
C LYS A 69 -4.71 -2.29 9.24
N ILE A 70 -3.61 -2.27 9.99
CA ILE A 70 -2.40 -3.03 9.66
C ILE A 70 -2.75 -4.52 9.57
N GLY A 71 -2.15 -5.21 8.60
CA GLY A 71 -2.39 -6.62 8.34
C GLY A 71 -3.64 -6.91 7.49
N THR A 72 -4.41 -5.87 7.12
CA THR A 72 -5.54 -6.06 6.20
C THR A 72 -5.02 -6.46 4.83
N LYS A 73 -5.55 -7.57 4.31
CA LYS A 73 -5.16 -8.14 3.03
C LYS A 73 -6.07 -7.64 1.92
N TYR A 74 -5.46 -7.35 0.78
CA TYR A 74 -6.09 -6.90 -0.44
C TYR A 74 -5.43 -7.58 -1.64
N LYS A 75 -6.05 -7.41 -2.80
CA LYS A 75 -5.56 -7.89 -4.09
C LYS A 75 -5.30 -6.69 -4.99
N VAL A 76 -4.12 -6.60 -5.58
CA VAL A 76 -3.73 -5.49 -6.46
C VAL A 76 -3.61 -5.98 -7.89
N HIS A 77 -4.25 -5.27 -8.81
CA HIS A 77 -4.18 -5.55 -10.23
C HIS A 77 -2.94 -4.88 -10.84
N LEU A 78 -1.83 -5.62 -10.88
CA LEU A 78 -0.59 -5.14 -11.49
C LEU A 78 -0.66 -5.21 -13.02
N PRO A 79 0.00 -4.27 -13.73
CA PRO A 79 0.29 -4.40 -15.14
C PRO A 79 1.06 -5.69 -15.43
N ALA A 80 0.88 -6.25 -16.64
CA ALA A 80 1.53 -7.49 -17.07
C ALA A 80 3.07 -7.45 -16.95
N LYS A 81 3.69 -6.26 -17.04
CA LYS A 81 5.14 -6.11 -16.86
C LYS A 81 5.63 -6.43 -15.44
N TYR A 82 4.80 -6.14 -14.43
CA TYR A 82 5.13 -6.35 -13.02
C TYR A 82 4.46 -7.58 -12.42
N SER A 83 3.49 -8.16 -13.11
CA SER A 83 2.87 -9.41 -12.69
C SER A 83 3.72 -10.61 -13.11
N ASP A 84 3.86 -11.57 -12.20
CA ASP A 84 4.43 -12.89 -12.54
C ASP A 84 3.49 -13.69 -13.44
N LYS A 85 2.18 -13.50 -13.27
CA LYS A 85 1.13 -14.12 -14.05
C LYS A 85 0.14 -13.04 -14.51
N PRO A 86 0.31 -12.48 -15.71
CA PRO A 86 -0.60 -11.47 -16.25
C PRO A 86 -2.08 -11.86 -16.09
N GLY A 87 -2.90 -10.92 -15.64
CA GLY A 87 -4.31 -11.16 -15.32
C GLY A 87 -4.58 -11.77 -13.93
N THR A 88 -3.54 -12.14 -13.18
CA THR A 88 -3.66 -12.54 -11.78
C THR A 88 -3.32 -11.35 -10.87
N PRO A 89 -4.22 -10.93 -9.98
CA PRO A 89 -3.92 -9.90 -9.00
C PRO A 89 -2.97 -10.45 -7.93
N VAL A 90 -2.04 -9.61 -7.49
CA VAL A 90 -1.07 -9.96 -6.44
C VAL A 90 -1.63 -9.69 -5.06
N ASP A 91 -1.12 -10.39 -4.06
CA ASP A 91 -1.38 -10.09 -2.68
C ASP A 91 -0.79 -8.73 -2.28
N ALA A 92 -1.57 -7.96 -1.54
CA ALA A 92 -1.15 -6.74 -0.90
C ALA A 92 -1.62 -6.71 0.55
N VAL A 93 -0.81 -6.14 1.43
CA VAL A 93 -1.09 -6.04 2.86
C VAL A 93 -0.92 -4.60 3.30
N VAL A 94 -1.89 -4.09 4.05
CA VAL A 94 -1.78 -2.78 4.68
C VAL A 94 -0.71 -2.83 5.75
N VAL A 95 0.25 -1.93 5.65
CA VAL A 95 1.37 -1.79 6.59
C VAL A 95 1.39 -0.39 7.19
N ASP A 96 2.18 -0.24 8.25
CA ASP A 96 2.37 1.06 8.87
C ASP A 96 3.21 1.99 7.98
N ILE A 97 2.95 3.29 8.11
CA ILE A 97 3.76 4.35 7.50
C ILE A 97 4.39 5.15 8.65
N PRO A 98 5.71 5.41 8.64
CA PRO A 98 6.64 5.19 7.54
C PRO A 98 7.07 3.72 7.37
N PHE A 99 7.31 3.29 6.12
CA PHE A 99 7.66 1.89 5.78
C PHE A 99 9.02 1.45 6.35
N LYS A 100 9.88 2.41 6.65
CA LYS A 100 11.17 2.31 7.33
C LYS A 100 11.21 3.43 8.36
N GLU A 101 11.76 3.18 9.55
CA GLU A 101 11.98 4.25 10.54
C GLU A 101 12.82 5.37 9.90
N SER A 102 12.35 6.62 9.97
CA SER A 102 13.10 7.72 9.35
C SER A 102 14.31 8.05 10.21
N PHE A 103 15.49 8.16 9.59
CA PHE A 103 16.71 8.60 10.29
C PHE A 103 16.63 10.08 10.75
N ASN A 104 15.77 10.86 10.09
CA ASN A 104 15.33 12.19 10.54
C ASN A 104 13.85 12.09 10.88
N ALA A 105 13.50 12.14 12.17
CA ALA A 105 12.12 12.10 12.64
C ALA A 105 11.32 13.24 11.98
N ASN A 106 10.45 12.90 11.03
CA ASN A 106 9.49 13.86 10.48
C ASN A 106 8.36 14.04 11.50
N THR A 107 7.67 15.18 11.53
CA THR A 107 6.60 15.54 12.50
C THR A 107 5.56 14.43 12.78
N ARG A 108 5.41 13.42 11.91
CA ARG A 108 4.61 12.20 12.14
C ARG A 108 5.19 11.20 13.16
N GLU A 109 6.50 11.19 13.39
CA GLU A 109 7.20 10.35 14.39
C GLU A 109 7.41 11.06 15.73
N VAL A 110 7.34 12.40 15.76
CA VAL A 110 7.74 13.21 16.93
C VAL A 110 6.71 13.20 18.06
N VAL A 111 5.53 12.61 17.86
CA VAL A 111 4.49 12.54 18.91
C VAL A 111 4.11 11.09 19.20
N LYS A 112 5.10 10.33 19.69
CA LYS A 112 4.85 9.25 20.66
C LYS A 112 4.86 9.90 22.05
N GLY A 113 3.79 10.59 22.41
CA GLY A 113 3.59 11.21 23.72
C GLY A 113 2.20 10.87 24.23
#